data_AF-A0A0N4UDX8-F1
#
_entry.id   AF-A0A0N4UDX8-F1
#
_cell.length_a   1.000
_cell.length_b   1.000
_cell.length_c   1.000
_cell.angle_alpha   90.00
_cell.angle_beta   90.00
_cell.angle_gamma   90.00
#
_symmetry.space_group_name_H-M   'P 1'
#
loop_
_entity.id
_entity.type
_entity.pdbx_description
1 polymer ?
#
loop_
_entity_poly.entity_id
_entity_poly.type
_entity_poly.pdbx_seq_one_letter_code
_entity_poly.pdbx_strand_id
1 'polypeptide(L)'
;MIQLVLGHDIGAGSSCFKCACPGLELHYWRKICKICSCRMDDHDVILPENMDHGKVIIGRLFDVIPEFERKLNISTRTLNKMNSEINEVINLSSQKRNMVKSLMKKGNDKCVELITEYTWLPSENRSLAEKYFAAIPENERPIVGSEGAKDRRKKLQYQLPNHDSNADMAKSLVSEADHDQFTKYLTVVKRKIVGVGKLIECNNSVRNSNGEKQKLNKNANKKKDYGKCNTCGIFMQPGDVAIVTDHGSPDNVWHPNCFRCQTCNQRLVDLLYFYKDGNYFCGRHFGESLYCRCAGCDELIFSKEYTYAEEKNWHFDHFCCFGCDKQLGGHRYMMKDEQPYCFACYMIRFAKTCRFCLNKIAPDEQRISFKELHWHAQHRCFHCQNCNMELLNRKFVIKTEKVFCSTECKKDFFSRIS
;
A
#
# COMPACT_ATOMS: atom_id res chain seq x y z
N MET A 1 31.19 -6.77 -5.64
CA MET A 1 30.24 -7.38 -6.60
C MET A 1 28.92 -6.64 -6.46
N ILE A 2 28.44 -5.95 -7.48
CA ILE A 2 27.07 -5.42 -7.50
C ILE A 2 26.18 -6.65 -7.74
N GLN A 3 25.43 -7.07 -6.73
CA GLN A 3 24.45 -8.12 -6.90
C GLN A 3 23.29 -7.53 -7.71
N LEU A 4 23.18 -7.90 -8.99
CA LEU A 4 22.05 -7.55 -9.82
C LEU A 4 20.81 -8.21 -9.23
N VAL A 5 19.99 -7.44 -8.52
CA VAL A 5 18.69 -7.91 -8.00
C VAL A 5 17.67 -7.75 -9.12
N LEU A 6 17.03 -8.85 -9.54
CA LEU A 6 15.95 -8.77 -10.51
C LEU A 6 14.78 -8.01 -9.86
N GLY A 7 14.06 -7.17 -10.62
CA GLY A 7 13.00 -6.34 -10.04
C GLY A 7 11.88 -7.11 -9.32
N HIS A 8 11.70 -8.41 -9.57
CA HIS A 8 10.74 -9.26 -8.87
C HIS A 8 11.30 -9.90 -7.58
N ASP A 9 12.60 -9.78 -7.31
CA ASP A 9 13.25 -10.23 -6.07
C ASP A 9 13.25 -9.12 -5.00
N ILE A 10 12.86 -7.89 -5.36
CA ILE A 10 12.78 -6.78 -4.42
C ILE A 10 11.78 -7.13 -3.31
N GLY A 11 12.27 -7.18 -2.07
CA GLY A 11 11.46 -7.52 -0.91
C GLY A 11 11.13 -9.01 -0.77
N ALA A 12 11.77 -9.90 -1.53
CA ALA A 12 11.56 -11.34 -1.36
C ALA A 12 11.74 -11.76 0.11
N GLY A 13 10.76 -12.49 0.65
CA GLY A 13 10.74 -12.91 2.05
C GLY A 13 10.23 -11.86 3.05
N SER A 14 9.91 -10.64 2.63
CA SER A 14 9.35 -9.61 3.53
C SER A 14 8.06 -10.07 4.21
N SER A 15 7.92 -9.77 5.50
CA SER A 15 6.73 -10.14 6.28
C SER A 15 5.49 -9.39 5.82
N CYS A 16 4.34 -10.06 5.75
CA CYS A 16 3.06 -9.42 5.44
C CYS A 16 2.43 -8.77 6.67
N PHE A 17 1.86 -7.58 6.51
CA PHE A 17 1.11 -6.88 7.56
C PHE A 17 -0.33 -7.39 7.73
N LYS A 18 -0.84 -8.18 6.77
CA LYS A 18 -2.24 -8.64 6.73
C LYS A 18 -2.43 -10.11 7.06
N CYS A 19 -1.41 -10.95 6.87
CA CYS A 19 -1.52 -12.39 7.04
C CYS A 19 -0.19 -13.02 7.46
N ALA A 20 -0.23 -14.29 7.89
CA ALA A 20 0.93 -15.05 8.32
C ALA A 20 1.60 -15.85 7.18
N CYS A 21 1.68 -15.29 5.96
CA CYS A 21 2.39 -15.97 4.88
C CYS A 21 3.90 -16.06 5.17
N PRO A 22 4.62 -17.05 4.62
CA PRO A 22 6.06 -17.24 4.87
C PRO A 22 6.94 -16.04 4.49
N GLY A 23 6.45 -15.21 3.58
CA GLY A 23 7.11 -13.99 3.12
C GLY A 23 6.58 -13.60 1.75
N LEU A 24 6.91 -12.39 1.31
CA LEU A 24 6.58 -11.92 -0.03
C LEU A 24 7.28 -12.81 -1.08
N GLU A 25 6.50 -13.34 -2.00
CA GLU A 25 7.01 -13.97 -3.23
C GLU A 25 6.28 -13.36 -4.44
N LEU A 26 6.98 -12.56 -5.23
CA LEU A 26 6.37 -11.88 -6.37
C LEU A 26 6.43 -12.73 -7.64
N HIS A 27 5.43 -12.52 -8.49
CA HIS A 27 5.48 -12.95 -9.89
C HIS A 27 6.40 -12.02 -10.69
N TYR A 28 6.88 -12.49 -11.86
CA TYR A 28 7.80 -11.69 -12.66
C TYR A 28 7.18 -10.36 -13.15
N TRP A 29 5.85 -10.27 -13.25
CA TRP A 29 5.13 -9.03 -13.59
C TRP A 29 4.04 -8.60 -12.60
N ARG A 30 3.44 -9.53 -11.83
CA ARG A 30 2.39 -9.18 -10.86
C ARG A 30 2.98 -8.48 -9.64
N LYS A 31 2.27 -7.49 -9.10
CA LYS A 31 2.66 -6.77 -7.85
C LYS A 31 1.89 -7.28 -6.63
N ILE A 32 1.51 -8.55 -6.67
CA ILE A 32 0.85 -9.28 -5.59
C ILE A 32 1.68 -10.52 -5.26
N CYS A 33 1.64 -10.93 -4.00
CA CYS A 33 2.29 -12.14 -3.52
C CYS A 33 1.60 -13.37 -4.11
N LYS A 34 2.36 -14.31 -4.68
CA LYS A 34 1.82 -15.57 -5.21
C LYS A 34 1.24 -16.47 -4.12
N ILE A 35 1.72 -16.33 -2.89
CA ILE A 35 1.34 -17.18 -1.76
C ILE A 35 0.04 -16.70 -1.12
N CYS A 36 -0.08 -15.39 -0.85
CA CYS A 36 -1.20 -14.83 -0.09
C CYS A 36 -2.06 -13.82 -0.84
N SER A 37 -1.74 -13.53 -2.10
CA SER A 37 -2.43 -12.55 -2.95
C SER A 37 -2.46 -11.11 -2.43
N CYS A 38 -1.83 -10.81 -1.29
CA CYS A 38 -1.67 -9.44 -0.78
C CYS A 38 -0.72 -8.64 -1.67
N ARG A 39 -0.91 -7.32 -1.72
CA ARG A 39 -0.08 -6.42 -2.52
C ARG A 39 1.36 -6.38 -2.01
N MET A 40 2.30 -6.00 -2.87
CA MET A 40 3.68 -5.77 -2.46
C MET A 40 3.78 -4.77 -1.28
N ASP A 41 3.02 -3.68 -1.33
CA ASP A 41 2.96 -2.66 -0.26
C ASP A 41 2.28 -3.14 1.04
N ASP A 42 1.62 -4.31 1.02
CA ASP A 42 1.15 -4.98 2.23
C ASP A 42 2.25 -5.83 2.91
N HIS A 43 3.48 -5.78 2.42
CA HIS A 43 4.65 -6.42 3.02
C HIS A 43 5.68 -5.38 3.43
N ASP A 44 6.47 -5.69 4.47
CA ASP A 44 7.55 -4.83 4.95
C ASP A 44 8.77 -4.90 4.01
N VAL A 45 8.61 -4.38 2.79
CA VAL A 45 9.65 -4.37 1.77
C VAL A 45 10.71 -3.33 2.10
N ILE A 46 11.94 -3.79 2.26
CA ILE A 46 13.14 -2.97 2.40
C ILE A 46 13.85 -3.00 1.05
N LEU A 47 14.16 -1.81 0.52
CA LEU A 47 14.88 -1.71 -0.74
C LEU A 47 16.35 -2.16 -0.58
N PRO A 48 17.01 -2.59 -1.66
CA PRO A 48 18.43 -2.92 -1.62
C PRO A 48 19.26 -1.81 -0.96
N GLU A 49 20.33 -2.19 -0.26
CA GLU A 49 21.23 -1.26 0.43
C GLU A 49 20.55 -0.38 1.50
N ASN A 50 19.37 -0.76 1.98
CA ASN A 50 18.54 0.03 2.91
C ASN A 50 18.19 1.42 2.36
N MET A 51 18.05 1.56 1.03
CA MET A 51 17.61 2.80 0.43
C MET A 51 16.21 3.20 0.92
N ASP A 52 16.04 4.48 1.24
CA ASP A 52 14.72 5.03 1.58
C ASP A 52 13.90 5.27 0.31
N HIS A 53 12.73 4.62 0.23
CA HIS A 53 11.82 4.74 -0.91
C HIS A 53 11.41 6.19 -1.20
N GLY A 54 11.16 6.99 -0.15
CA GLY A 54 10.82 8.40 -0.29
C GLY A 54 11.94 9.18 -0.97
N LYS A 55 13.19 9.00 -0.53
CA LYS A 55 14.37 9.63 -1.17
C LYS A 55 14.52 9.24 -2.64
N VAL A 56 14.33 7.96 -2.98
CA VAL A 56 14.41 7.47 -4.36
C VAL A 56 13.36 8.15 -5.25
N ILE A 57 12.11 8.21 -4.79
CA ILE A 57 11.03 8.85 -5.57
C ILE A 57 11.24 10.36 -5.67
N ILE A 58 11.55 11.05 -4.56
CA ILE A 58 11.81 12.49 -4.53
C ILE A 58 12.92 12.86 -5.53
N GLY A 59 14.04 12.12 -5.51
CA GLY A 59 15.15 12.36 -6.44
C GLY A 59 14.73 12.26 -7.91
N ARG A 60 13.81 11.34 -8.24
CA ARG A 60 13.26 11.21 -9.60
C ARG A 60 12.26 12.29 -9.96
N LEU A 61 11.36 12.66 -9.03
CA LEU A 61 10.27 13.59 -9.29
C LEU A 61 10.71 15.05 -9.35
N PHE A 62 11.77 15.43 -8.64
CA PHE A 62 12.28 16.80 -8.67
C PHE A 62 13.49 16.96 -9.61
N ASP A 63 13.81 15.94 -10.41
CA ASP A 63 14.97 15.87 -11.32
C ASP A 63 16.29 16.12 -10.63
N VAL A 64 16.53 15.40 -9.52
CA VAL A 64 17.77 15.59 -8.79
C VAL A 64 18.40 14.38 -8.11
N ILE A 65 19.63 14.07 -8.55
CA ILE A 65 20.67 13.55 -7.66
C ILE A 65 21.62 14.70 -7.25
N PRO A 66 22.22 15.53 -8.14
CA PRO A 66 23.21 16.54 -7.68
C PRO A 66 22.68 17.93 -7.21
N GLU A 67 21.67 18.53 -7.85
CA GLU A 67 21.15 19.90 -7.57
C GLU A 67 20.40 20.04 -6.20
N PHE A 68 19.96 18.94 -5.59
CA PHE A 68 19.09 18.78 -4.42
C PHE A 68 19.94 18.25 -3.29
N GLU A 69 20.93 17.40 -3.58
CA GLU A 69 22.10 17.25 -2.72
C GLU A 69 22.78 18.60 -2.47
N ARG A 70 22.75 19.55 -3.41
CA ARG A 70 23.21 20.93 -3.16
C ARG A 70 22.22 21.78 -2.35
N LYS A 71 20.91 21.50 -2.43
CA LYS A 71 19.88 22.19 -1.63
C LYS A 71 19.70 21.60 -0.22
N LEU A 72 20.15 20.37 0.02
CA LEU A 72 20.09 19.68 1.32
C LEU A 72 21.46 19.27 1.88
N ASN A 73 22.56 19.61 1.20
CA ASN A 73 23.95 19.32 1.60
C ASN A 73 24.23 17.91 2.14
N ILE A 74 23.55 16.88 1.63
CA ILE A 74 23.91 15.49 1.91
C ILE A 74 24.90 15.06 0.82
N SER A 75 26.16 15.43 0.99
CA SER A 75 27.25 14.83 0.22
C SER A 75 27.20 13.32 0.41
N THR A 76 27.20 12.57 -0.69
CA THR A 76 27.44 11.11 -0.74
C THR A 76 28.67 10.67 0.07
N ARG A 77 29.62 11.59 0.32
CA ARG A 77 30.77 11.37 1.21
C ARG A 77 30.38 11.32 2.70
N THR A 78 29.36 12.07 3.10
CA THR A 78 28.78 12.04 4.44
C THR A 78 27.94 10.78 4.67
N LEU A 79 27.33 10.19 3.64
CA LEU A 79 26.60 8.92 3.80
C LEU A 79 27.53 7.75 4.09
N ASN A 80 28.71 7.69 3.45
CA ASN A 80 29.71 6.67 3.78
C ASN A 80 30.34 6.90 5.16
N LYS A 81 30.51 8.17 5.58
CA LYS A 81 30.96 8.51 6.93
C LYS A 81 29.89 8.23 7.98
N MET A 82 28.62 8.52 7.70
CA MET A 82 27.49 8.15 8.55
C MET A 82 27.27 6.65 8.56
N ASN A 83 27.46 5.91 7.48
CA ASN A 83 27.37 4.45 7.50
C ASN A 83 28.56 3.83 8.25
N SER A 84 29.77 4.40 8.19
CA SER A 84 30.87 3.96 9.05
C SER A 84 30.62 4.30 10.51
N GLU A 85 30.13 5.52 10.80
CA GLU A 85 29.77 5.97 12.15
C GLU A 85 28.54 5.23 12.68
N ILE A 86 27.56 4.85 11.85
CA ILE A 86 26.39 4.04 12.20
C ILE A 86 26.82 2.59 12.42
N ASN A 87 27.72 2.03 11.63
CA ASN A 87 28.25 0.69 11.92
C ASN A 87 29.10 0.68 13.19
N GLU A 88 29.87 1.75 13.45
CA GLU A 88 30.56 1.95 14.73
C GLU A 88 29.57 2.15 15.87
N VAL A 89 28.50 2.94 15.70
CA VAL A 89 27.46 3.21 16.70
C VAL A 89 26.58 1.98 16.93
N ILE A 90 26.29 1.16 15.92
CA ILE A 90 25.56 -0.10 16.04
C ILE A 90 26.43 -1.10 16.80
N ASN A 91 27.71 -1.23 16.46
CA ASN A 91 28.68 -2.05 17.21
C ASN A 91 28.91 -1.52 18.64
N LEU A 92 28.86 -0.19 18.83
CA LEU A 92 28.87 0.44 20.14
C LEU A 92 27.52 0.29 20.86
N SER A 93 26.40 0.14 20.17
CA SER A 93 25.05 0.01 20.75
C SER A 93 24.78 -1.41 21.23
N SER A 94 25.36 -2.42 20.58
CA SER A 94 25.36 -3.80 21.08
C SER A 94 26.26 -3.92 22.32
N GLN A 95 27.40 -3.25 22.34
CA GLN A 95 28.26 -3.16 23.52
C GLN A 95 27.64 -2.29 24.65
N LYS A 96 27.00 -1.15 24.31
CA LYS A 96 26.37 -0.24 25.27
C LYS A 96 25.03 -0.73 25.78
N ARG A 97 24.26 -1.57 25.06
CA ARG A 97 23.06 -2.20 25.67
C ARG A 97 23.44 -3.11 26.85
N ASN A 98 24.59 -3.78 26.76
CA ASN A 98 25.13 -4.53 27.89
C ASN A 98 25.74 -3.63 28.96
N MET A 99 26.37 -2.51 28.56
CA MET A 99 26.95 -1.54 29.50
C MET A 99 25.90 -0.72 30.26
N VAL A 100 24.77 -0.35 29.65
CA VAL A 100 23.67 0.40 30.29
C VAL A 100 22.95 -0.47 31.34
N LYS A 101 22.82 -1.79 31.09
CA LYS A 101 22.37 -2.73 32.14
C LYS A 101 23.37 -2.82 33.31
N SER A 102 24.66 -2.61 33.05
CA SER A 102 25.71 -2.61 34.08
C SER A 102 25.84 -1.26 34.82
N LEU A 103 25.58 -0.15 34.13
CA LEU A 103 25.79 1.22 34.63
C LEU A 103 24.61 1.80 35.43
N MET A 104 23.48 1.11 35.50
CA MET A 104 22.40 1.41 36.46
C MET A 104 22.81 1.25 37.93
N LYS A 105 24.09 0.97 38.24
CA LYS A 105 24.60 0.83 39.62
C LYS A 105 25.59 1.89 40.10
N LYS A 106 25.97 2.91 39.32
CA LYS A 106 26.85 3.97 39.83
C LYS A 106 26.47 5.34 39.27
N GLY A 107 26.10 6.24 40.18
CA GLY A 107 25.61 7.58 39.88
C GLY A 107 26.60 8.47 39.16
N ASN A 108 26.07 9.26 38.23
CA ASN A 108 26.32 10.69 38.07
C ASN A 108 25.22 11.22 37.12
N ASP A 109 24.31 12.08 37.63
CA ASP A 109 23.11 12.57 36.95
C ASP A 109 23.42 13.56 35.81
N LYS A 110 24.06 13.08 34.73
CA LYS A 110 23.86 13.70 33.41
C LYS A 110 22.74 12.95 32.73
N CYS A 111 21.53 13.50 32.84
CA CYS A 111 20.39 13.10 32.03
C CYS A 111 20.78 13.31 30.56
N VAL A 112 21.32 12.28 29.91
CA VAL A 112 21.47 12.24 28.46
C VAL A 112 20.06 12.09 27.94
N GLU A 113 19.43 13.21 27.55
CA GLU A 113 18.16 13.16 26.83
C GLU A 113 18.36 12.27 25.59
N LEU A 114 17.68 11.13 25.60
CA LEU A 114 17.70 10.19 24.48
C LEU A 114 17.03 10.88 23.29
N ILE A 115 17.83 11.33 22.32
CA ILE A 115 17.31 11.90 21.07
C ILE A 115 16.58 10.78 20.33
N THR A 116 15.28 11.00 20.08
CA THR A 116 14.46 10.04 19.31
C THR A 116 14.91 10.03 17.86
N GLU A 117 15.34 8.89 17.32
CA GLU A 117 15.77 8.81 15.93
C GLU A 117 14.57 8.54 14.99
N TYR A 118 14.41 9.35 13.95
CA TYR A 118 13.34 9.21 12.96
C TYR A 118 13.92 8.78 11.60
N THR A 119 13.22 7.89 10.91
CA THR A 119 13.57 7.46 9.53
C THR A 119 13.38 8.56 8.48
N TRP A 120 12.63 9.61 8.82
CA TRP A 120 12.41 10.79 7.98
C TRP A 120 12.08 12.00 8.84
N LEU A 121 12.43 13.20 8.36
CA LEU A 121 12.12 14.47 9.02
C LEU A 121 11.36 15.38 8.05
N PRO A 122 10.24 16.01 8.48
CA PRO A 122 9.51 16.99 7.67
C PRO A 122 10.19 18.36 7.56
N SER A 123 11.20 18.63 8.40
CA SER A 123 11.93 19.89 8.45
C SER A 123 13.33 19.68 9.03
N GLU A 124 14.29 20.49 8.57
CA GLU A 124 15.63 20.58 9.18
C GLU A 124 15.56 21.21 10.58
N ASN A 125 14.54 22.03 10.85
CA ASN A 125 14.29 22.53 12.19
C ASN A 125 13.76 21.39 13.05
N ARG A 126 14.66 20.85 13.88
CA ARG A 126 14.39 19.72 14.75
C ARG A 126 13.22 19.94 15.70
N SER A 127 13.11 21.13 16.28
CA SER A 127 12.01 21.48 17.19
C SER A 127 10.66 21.51 16.45
N LEU A 128 10.65 22.04 15.23
CA LEU A 128 9.45 22.05 14.39
C LEU A 128 9.05 20.64 13.94
N ALA A 129 10.03 19.80 13.59
CA ALA A 129 9.80 18.40 13.27
C ALA A 129 9.22 17.61 14.47
N GLU A 130 9.71 17.87 15.68
CA GLU A 130 9.18 17.26 16.91
C GLU A 130 7.75 17.69 17.19
N LYS A 131 7.42 18.98 17.00
CA LYS A 131 6.03 19.47 17.09
C LYS A 131 5.11 18.79 16.07
N TYR A 132 5.58 18.62 14.83
CA TYR A 132 4.85 17.87 13.82
C TYR A 132 4.58 16.42 14.24
N PHE A 133 5.60 15.71 14.72
CA PHE A 133 5.41 14.33 15.15
C PHE A 133 4.54 14.21 16.40
N ALA A 134 4.61 15.16 17.33
CA ALA A 134 3.72 15.23 18.48
C ALA A 134 2.25 15.39 18.07
N ALA A 135 1.99 16.10 16.96
CA ALA A 135 0.65 16.33 16.44
C ALA A 135 0.05 15.13 15.69
N ILE A 136 0.82 14.13 15.26
CA ILE A 136 0.30 12.91 14.61
C ILE A 136 0.20 11.73 15.59
N PRO A 137 -0.64 10.71 15.30
CA PRO A 137 -0.80 9.52 16.14
C PRO A 137 0.52 8.81 16.42
N GLU A 138 0.72 8.35 17.65
CA GLU A 138 1.98 7.74 18.11
C GLU A 138 2.39 6.52 17.27
N ASN A 139 1.42 5.66 16.93
CA ASN A 139 1.63 4.47 16.11
C ASN A 139 1.95 4.76 14.64
N GLU A 140 1.86 6.01 14.20
CA GLU A 140 2.16 6.46 12.84
C GLU A 140 3.44 7.33 12.77
N ARG A 141 4.13 7.51 13.90
CA ARG A 141 5.39 8.27 13.95
C ARG A 141 6.54 7.44 13.39
N PRO A 142 7.33 7.96 12.44
CA PRO A 142 8.33 7.18 11.72
C PRO A 142 9.65 6.99 12.50
N ILE A 143 9.55 6.55 13.76
CA ILE A 143 10.68 6.32 14.67
C ILE A 143 11.43 5.05 14.23
N VAL A 144 12.76 5.06 14.24
CA VAL A 144 13.59 3.90 13.83
C VAL A 144 13.19 2.64 14.61
N GLY A 145 12.86 1.57 13.88
CA GLY A 145 12.44 0.28 14.46
C GLY A 145 11.00 0.21 14.96
N SER A 146 10.23 1.30 14.90
CA SER A 146 8.82 1.33 15.34
C SER A 146 7.84 0.82 14.28
N GLU A 147 6.60 0.56 14.72
CA GLU A 147 5.49 0.26 13.80
C GLU A 147 5.16 1.45 12.88
N GLY A 148 5.32 2.68 13.36
CA GLY A 148 5.12 3.87 12.52
C GLY A 148 6.16 4.01 11.41
N ALA A 149 7.39 3.49 11.58
CA ALA A 149 8.36 3.43 10.48
C ALA A 149 7.97 2.38 9.41
N LYS A 150 7.36 1.27 9.81
CA LYS A 150 6.79 0.27 8.88
C LYS A 150 5.58 0.83 8.15
N ASP A 151 4.66 1.48 8.87
CA ASP A 151 3.50 2.17 8.30
C ASP A 151 3.93 3.25 7.29
N ARG A 152 4.97 4.05 7.61
CA ARG A 152 5.54 5.01 6.66
C ARG A 152 6.02 4.33 5.38
N ARG A 153 6.81 3.24 5.46
CA ARG A 153 7.29 2.51 4.28
C ARG A 153 6.15 1.96 3.44
N LYS A 154 5.14 1.36 4.09
CA LYS A 154 3.91 0.90 3.45
C LYS A 154 3.20 2.03 2.70
N LYS A 155 2.94 3.15 3.39
CA LYS A 155 2.28 4.32 2.81
C LYS A 155 3.09 4.90 1.64
N LEU A 156 4.42 4.94 1.73
CA LEU A 156 5.31 5.35 0.64
C LEU A 156 5.16 4.47 -0.60
N GLN A 157 5.25 3.15 -0.46
CA GLN A 157 5.12 2.22 -1.59
C GLN A 157 3.73 2.28 -2.24
N TYR A 158 2.68 2.44 -1.42
CA TYR A 158 1.32 2.57 -1.91
C TYR A 158 1.08 3.92 -2.60
N GLN A 159 1.36 5.04 -1.92
CA GLN A 159 1.06 6.38 -2.42
C GLN A 159 1.99 6.84 -3.54
N LEU A 160 3.20 6.30 -3.61
CA LEU A 160 4.25 6.67 -4.56
C LEU A 160 4.88 5.42 -5.20
N PRO A 161 4.17 4.66 -6.04
CA PRO A 161 4.71 3.44 -6.61
C PRO A 161 5.96 3.72 -7.47
N ASN A 162 7.00 2.87 -7.36
CA ASN A 162 8.26 3.07 -8.09
C ASN A 162 8.07 3.13 -9.60
N HIS A 163 7.17 2.31 -10.13
CA HIS A 163 6.84 2.24 -11.55
C HIS A 163 6.01 3.42 -12.06
N ASP A 164 5.44 4.25 -11.18
CA ASP A 164 4.77 5.48 -11.60
C ASP A 164 5.80 6.61 -11.86
N SER A 165 7.04 6.48 -11.40
CA SER A 165 8.10 7.50 -11.54
C SER A 165 9.37 7.01 -12.26
N ASN A 166 9.43 5.73 -12.66
CA ASN A 166 10.56 5.13 -13.35
C ASN A 166 10.09 4.14 -14.41
N ALA A 167 10.35 4.46 -15.69
CA ALA A 167 9.98 3.62 -16.83
C ALA A 167 10.62 2.22 -16.74
N ASP A 168 11.85 2.11 -16.25
CA ASP A 168 12.56 0.82 -16.14
C ASP A 168 11.87 -0.14 -15.17
N MET A 169 11.06 0.39 -14.24
CA MET A 169 10.30 -0.39 -13.26
C MET A 169 8.87 -0.70 -13.73
N ALA A 170 8.39 -0.05 -14.79
CA ALA A 170 7.07 -0.24 -15.37
C ALA A 170 7.16 -1.23 -16.53
N LYS A 171 6.99 -2.53 -16.23
CA LYS A 171 7.22 -3.61 -17.21
C LYS A 171 6.18 -3.65 -18.32
N SER A 172 5.03 -3.02 -18.14
CA SER A 172 4.00 -2.91 -19.16
C SER A 172 4.27 -1.85 -20.23
N LEU A 173 5.29 -1.00 -20.07
CA LEU A 173 5.73 -0.08 -21.12
C LEU A 173 6.52 -0.90 -22.17
N VAL A 174 5.83 -1.31 -23.23
CA VAL A 174 6.41 -2.17 -24.27
C VAL A 174 6.62 -1.41 -25.57
N SER A 175 5.66 -0.58 -25.98
CA SER A 175 5.76 0.16 -27.24
C SER A 175 6.36 1.55 -27.06
N GLU A 176 6.96 2.09 -28.12
CA GLU A 176 7.45 3.48 -28.15
C GLU A 176 6.32 4.47 -27.80
N ALA A 177 5.10 4.20 -28.23
CA ALA A 177 3.93 5.02 -27.91
C ALA A 177 3.60 5.02 -26.40
N ASP A 178 3.75 3.89 -25.71
CA ASP A 178 3.55 3.82 -24.25
C ASP A 178 4.63 4.62 -23.53
N HIS A 179 5.89 4.48 -23.96
CA HIS A 179 7.02 5.24 -23.43
C HIS A 179 6.86 6.75 -23.62
N ASP A 180 6.36 7.19 -24.78
CA ASP A 180 6.07 8.59 -25.06
C ASP A 180 4.99 9.15 -24.13
N GLN A 181 3.92 8.39 -23.89
CA GLN A 181 2.85 8.80 -22.98
C GLN A 181 3.33 8.86 -21.53
N PHE A 182 4.10 7.87 -21.10
CA PHE A 182 4.74 7.87 -19.78
C PHE A 182 5.65 9.09 -19.60
N THR A 183 6.46 9.41 -20.60
CA THR A 183 7.38 10.56 -20.58
C THR A 183 6.62 11.89 -20.51
N LYS A 184 5.51 12.02 -21.26
CA LYS A 184 4.62 13.19 -21.21
C LYS A 184 3.97 13.32 -19.84
N TYR A 185 3.45 12.23 -19.28
CA TYR A 185 2.90 12.18 -17.93
C TYR A 185 3.91 12.67 -16.89
N LEU A 186 5.12 12.12 -16.88
CA LEU A 186 6.17 12.55 -15.95
C LEU A 186 6.56 14.00 -16.15
N THR A 187 6.71 14.46 -17.39
CA THR A 187 7.05 15.86 -17.68
C THR A 187 6.03 16.81 -17.08
N VAL A 188 4.74 16.49 -17.16
CA VAL A 188 3.67 17.27 -16.54
C VAL A 188 3.75 17.19 -15.01
N VAL A 189 3.91 15.99 -14.47
CA VAL A 189 4.01 15.76 -13.03
C VAL A 189 5.10 16.64 -12.40
N LYS A 190 6.32 16.50 -12.90
CA LYS A 190 7.52 17.17 -12.34
C LYS A 190 7.43 18.69 -12.43
N ARG A 191 6.82 19.22 -13.50
CA ARG A 191 6.78 20.66 -13.77
C ARG A 191 5.62 21.40 -13.10
N LYS A 192 4.48 20.73 -12.86
CA LYS A 192 3.22 21.43 -12.56
C LYS A 192 2.36 20.82 -11.45
N ILE A 193 2.64 19.58 -11.05
CA ILE A 193 1.69 18.81 -10.24
C ILE A 193 2.28 18.48 -8.87
N VAL A 194 3.50 17.94 -8.84
CA VAL A 194 4.10 17.46 -7.60
C VAL A 194 4.61 18.63 -6.76
N GLY A 195 4.34 18.57 -5.45
CA GLY A 195 4.88 19.51 -4.48
C GLY A 195 5.19 18.83 -3.15
N VAL A 196 5.88 19.58 -2.28
CA VAL A 196 6.20 19.16 -0.90
C VAL A 196 5.61 20.19 0.06
N GLY A 197 4.78 19.73 0.98
CA GLY A 197 4.26 20.57 2.05
C GLY A 197 5.40 21.08 2.93
N LYS A 198 5.37 22.37 3.27
CA LYS A 198 6.34 23.00 4.17
C LYS A 198 5.72 23.23 5.53
N LEU A 199 6.48 22.93 6.57
CA LEU A 199 6.06 23.22 7.93
C LEU A 199 6.30 24.70 8.27
N ILE A 200 5.31 25.30 8.91
CA ILE A 200 5.42 26.60 9.57
C ILE A 200 4.93 26.47 11.02
N GLU A 201 5.44 27.32 11.90
CA GLU A 201 4.91 27.48 13.24
C GLU A 201 4.05 28.73 13.30
N CYS A 202 2.84 28.60 13.84
CA CYS A 202 1.89 29.68 14.03
C CYS A 202 2.35 30.60 15.19
N ASN A 203 3.40 31.38 14.98
CA ASN A 203 4.03 32.21 16.03
C ASN A 203 3.50 33.65 16.08
N ASN A 204 3.30 34.19 17.29
CA ASN A 204 2.75 35.54 17.52
C ASN A 204 3.65 36.71 17.03
N SER A 205 4.85 36.47 16.49
CA SER A 205 5.93 37.47 16.46
C SER A 205 6.60 37.64 15.08
N VAL A 206 6.62 38.86 14.54
CA VAL A 206 7.60 39.28 13.52
C VAL A 206 8.63 40.17 14.22
N ARG A 207 9.93 39.84 14.08
CA ARG A 207 11.02 40.80 14.23
C ARG A 207 11.09 41.60 12.94
N ASN A 208 10.92 42.92 12.98
CA ASN A 208 11.14 43.75 11.80
C ASN A 208 12.61 43.67 11.37
N SER A 209 12.85 43.71 10.06
CA SER A 209 14.17 43.55 9.43
C SER A 209 15.23 44.60 9.81
N ASN A 210 14.93 45.54 10.70
CA ASN A 210 15.91 46.51 11.22
C ASN A 210 16.23 46.33 12.71
N GLY A 211 15.88 45.19 13.34
CA GLY A 211 16.29 44.90 14.72
C GLY A 211 15.66 45.79 15.80
N GLU A 212 14.81 46.75 15.45
CA GLU A 212 14.14 47.63 16.40
C GLU A 212 12.76 47.10 16.79
N LYS A 213 12.53 47.01 18.11
CA LYS A 213 11.23 46.74 18.71
C LYS A 213 10.29 47.90 18.39
N GLN A 214 9.47 47.79 17.35
CA GLN A 214 8.39 48.76 17.15
C GLN A 214 7.45 48.73 18.36
N LYS A 215 7.28 49.90 18.98
CA LYS A 215 6.42 50.14 20.14
C LYS A 215 5.00 49.68 19.82
N LEU A 216 4.48 48.76 20.64
CA LEU A 216 3.10 48.29 20.55
C LEU A 216 2.14 49.48 20.57
N ASN A 217 1.38 49.64 19.49
CA ASN A 217 0.18 50.46 19.50
C ASN A 217 -0.85 49.71 20.36
N LYS A 218 -1.16 50.22 21.56
CA LYS A 218 -1.96 49.52 22.58
C LYS A 218 -3.44 49.29 22.22
N ASN A 219 -3.90 49.73 21.05
CA ASN A 219 -5.32 49.73 20.68
C ASN A 219 -5.67 48.95 19.40
N ALA A 220 -5.02 47.82 19.15
CA ALA A 220 -5.52 46.85 18.17
C ALA A 220 -5.32 45.41 18.66
N ASN A 221 -6.27 44.91 19.44
CA ASN A 221 -6.48 43.49 19.74
C ASN A 221 -6.90 42.69 18.49
N LYS A 222 -6.27 42.90 17.33
CA LYS A 222 -6.42 42.01 16.19
C LYS A 222 -5.61 40.75 16.50
N LYS A 223 -6.28 39.74 17.08
CA LYS A 223 -5.81 38.35 17.11
C LYS A 223 -5.24 38.05 15.71
N LYS A 224 -3.96 37.71 15.63
CA LYS A 224 -3.33 37.31 14.36
C LYS A 224 -4.00 36.02 13.91
N ASP A 225 -4.64 36.06 12.75
CA ASP A 225 -5.34 34.92 12.16
C ASP A 225 -4.33 34.17 11.29
N TYR A 226 -3.91 32.98 11.74
CA TYR A 226 -3.07 32.08 10.93
C TYR A 226 -3.89 31.31 9.88
N GLY A 227 -5.19 31.60 9.78
CA GLY A 227 -6.12 30.94 8.88
C GLY A 227 -6.85 29.78 9.54
N LYS A 228 -7.96 29.39 8.92
CA LYS A 228 -8.65 28.13 9.21
C LYS A 228 -7.97 27.01 8.45
N CYS A 229 -7.82 25.86 9.10
CA CYS A 229 -7.41 24.67 8.39
C CYS A 229 -8.37 24.37 7.23
N ASN A 230 -7.82 24.21 6.03
CA ASN A 230 -8.59 24.03 4.81
C ASN A 230 -9.44 22.74 4.80
N THR A 231 -9.09 21.73 5.61
CA THR A 231 -9.86 20.46 5.69
C THR A 231 -10.88 20.44 6.83
N CYS A 232 -10.49 20.82 8.06
CA CYS A 232 -11.40 20.73 9.20
C CYS A 232 -12.11 22.05 9.54
N GLY A 233 -11.73 23.17 8.93
CA GLY A 233 -12.29 24.49 9.18
C GLY A 233 -11.95 25.11 10.54
N ILE A 234 -11.21 24.40 11.40
CA ILE A 234 -10.79 24.88 12.72
C ILE A 234 -9.63 25.85 12.56
N PHE A 235 -9.67 26.97 13.30
CA PHE A 235 -8.61 27.96 13.33
C PHE A 235 -7.34 27.42 13.99
N MET A 236 -6.21 27.70 13.36
CA MET A 236 -4.88 27.47 13.90
C MET A 236 -4.65 28.31 15.16
N GLN A 237 -4.18 27.68 16.24
CA GLN A 237 -3.81 28.35 17.48
C GLN A 237 -2.34 28.83 17.46
N PRO A 238 -1.99 29.85 18.25
CA PRO A 238 -0.59 30.21 18.43
C PRO A 238 0.24 29.04 18.97
N GLY A 239 1.36 28.73 18.31
CA GLY A 239 2.25 27.61 18.63
C GLY A 239 1.92 26.31 17.88
N ASP A 240 0.77 26.24 17.19
CA ASP A 240 0.47 25.11 16.33
C ASP A 240 1.48 25.02 15.19
N VAL A 241 1.72 23.79 14.75
CA VAL A 241 2.42 23.50 13.51
C VAL A 241 1.39 23.39 12.39
N ALA A 242 1.61 24.12 11.31
CA ALA A 242 0.78 24.06 10.11
C ALA A 242 1.61 23.65 8.90
N ILE A 243 0.94 23.05 7.92
CA ILE A 243 1.48 22.74 6.60
C ILE A 243 0.97 23.79 5.63
N VAL A 244 1.87 24.33 4.82
CA VAL A 244 1.57 25.18 3.66
C VAL A 244 2.12 24.56 2.38
N THR A 245 1.53 24.94 1.25
CA THR A 245 1.86 24.38 -0.06
C THR A 245 2.26 25.48 -1.03
N ASP A 246 3.09 25.16 -2.03
CA ASP A 246 3.44 26.06 -3.14
C ASP A 246 2.44 26.00 -4.31
N HIS A 247 1.50 25.05 -4.28
CA HIS A 247 0.36 24.98 -5.18
C HIS A 247 -0.93 25.39 -4.46
N GLY A 248 -1.96 25.70 -5.24
CA GLY A 248 -3.27 26.11 -4.74
C GLY A 248 -3.26 27.54 -4.18
N SER A 249 -4.23 27.83 -3.31
CA SER A 249 -4.31 29.15 -2.68
C SER A 249 -3.19 29.30 -1.64
N PRO A 250 -2.47 30.45 -1.61
CA PRO A 250 -1.50 30.74 -0.56
C PRO A 250 -2.13 30.89 0.84
N ASP A 251 -3.46 31.06 0.91
CA ASP A 251 -4.20 31.13 2.17
C ASP A 251 -4.52 29.75 2.76
N ASN A 252 -4.29 28.68 1.99
CA ASN A 252 -4.57 27.34 2.46
C ASN A 252 -3.50 26.87 3.45
N VAL A 253 -3.95 26.53 4.66
CA VAL A 253 -3.14 25.93 5.72
C VAL A 253 -3.78 24.61 6.18
N TRP A 254 -2.97 23.66 6.63
CA TRP A 254 -3.47 22.37 7.15
C TRP A 254 -2.81 21.99 8.45
N HIS A 255 -3.59 21.44 9.39
CA HIS A 255 -3.00 20.70 10.50
C HIS A 255 -2.25 19.47 9.97
N PRO A 256 -1.24 18.94 10.68
CA PRO A 256 -0.55 17.71 10.32
C PRO A 256 -1.48 16.53 10.01
N ASN A 257 -2.54 16.37 10.80
CA ASN A 257 -3.55 15.33 10.59
C ASN A 257 -4.59 15.66 9.53
N CYS A 258 -4.57 16.84 8.93
CA CYS A 258 -5.56 17.29 7.97
C CYS A 258 -5.02 17.32 6.54
N PHE A 259 -3.70 17.29 6.34
CA PHE A 259 -3.10 17.25 5.02
C PHE A 259 -3.20 15.85 4.40
N ARG A 260 -4.28 15.62 3.67
CA ARG A 260 -4.72 14.29 3.21
C ARG A 260 -5.00 14.27 1.72
N CYS A 261 -4.86 13.08 1.13
CA CYS A 261 -5.32 12.83 -0.23
C CYS A 261 -6.85 12.88 -0.29
N GLN A 262 -7.39 13.62 -1.25
CA GLN A 262 -8.84 13.76 -1.47
C GLN A 262 -9.55 12.42 -1.71
N THR A 263 -8.89 11.45 -2.36
CA THR A 263 -9.51 10.17 -2.74
C THR A 263 -9.52 9.15 -1.60
N CYS A 264 -8.38 8.86 -0.96
CA CYS A 264 -8.32 7.84 0.10
C CYS A 264 -8.38 8.38 1.53
N ASN A 265 -8.42 9.71 1.70
CA ASN A 265 -8.43 10.38 2.99
C ASN A 265 -7.25 9.98 3.92
N GLN A 266 -6.16 9.46 3.35
CA GLN A 266 -4.93 9.18 4.08
C GLN A 266 -4.04 10.42 4.11
N ARG A 267 -3.31 10.62 5.22
CA ARG A 267 -2.28 11.66 5.31
C ARG A 267 -1.27 11.48 4.18
N LEU A 268 -0.91 12.58 3.54
CA LEU A 268 0.04 12.60 2.43
C LEU A 268 1.42 12.27 2.96
N VAL A 269 1.95 11.13 2.53
CA VAL A 269 3.19 10.58 3.08
C VAL A 269 4.37 11.49 2.73
N ASP A 270 5.24 11.71 3.71
CA ASP A 270 6.38 12.63 3.60
C ASP A 270 6.02 14.05 3.14
N LEU A 271 4.77 14.48 3.35
CA LEU A 271 4.21 15.75 2.87
C LEU A 271 4.24 15.89 1.34
N LEU A 272 4.47 14.81 0.59
CA LEU A 272 4.41 14.80 -0.87
C LEU A 272 2.97 14.78 -1.34
N TYR A 273 2.66 15.65 -2.29
CA TYR A 273 1.32 15.81 -2.82
C TYR A 273 1.33 16.08 -4.31
N PHE A 274 0.18 15.81 -4.94
CA PHE A 274 -0.07 16.02 -6.36
C PHE A 274 -1.30 16.90 -6.50
N TYR A 275 -1.11 18.12 -7.01
CA TYR A 275 -2.17 19.11 -7.11
C TYR A 275 -2.89 19.04 -8.47
N LYS A 276 -4.22 18.95 -8.44
CA LYS A 276 -5.07 18.94 -9.64
C LYS A 276 -6.42 19.57 -9.32
N ASP A 277 -6.85 20.54 -10.12
CA ASP A 277 -8.18 21.15 -10.07
C ASP A 277 -8.61 21.58 -8.65
N GLY A 278 -7.73 22.27 -7.93
CA GLY A 278 -8.01 22.76 -6.56
C GLY A 278 -7.88 21.72 -5.45
N ASN A 279 -7.54 20.47 -5.78
CA ASN A 279 -7.49 19.35 -4.85
C ASN A 279 -6.07 18.76 -4.71
N TYR A 280 -5.82 18.09 -3.59
CA TYR A 280 -4.53 17.50 -3.24
C TYR A 280 -4.68 15.97 -3.18
N PHE A 281 -3.85 15.27 -3.95
CA PHE A 281 -3.87 13.82 -4.08
C PHE A 281 -2.52 13.21 -3.70
N CYS A 282 -2.52 11.92 -3.35
CA CYS A 282 -1.28 11.16 -3.39
C CYS A 282 -0.93 10.81 -4.85
N GLY A 283 0.32 10.42 -5.10
CA GLY A 283 0.79 10.11 -6.46
C GLY A 283 -0.04 9.03 -7.15
N ARG A 284 -0.39 7.96 -6.42
CA ARG A 284 -1.26 6.89 -6.91
C ARG A 284 -2.60 7.41 -7.43
N HIS A 285 -3.35 8.15 -6.61
CA HIS A 285 -4.69 8.61 -6.99
C HIS A 285 -4.65 9.73 -8.02
N PHE A 286 -3.59 10.54 -8.05
CA PHE A 286 -3.36 11.46 -9.16
C PHE A 286 -3.18 10.68 -10.47
N GLY A 287 -2.31 9.68 -10.49
CA GLY A 287 -2.10 8.82 -11.66
C GLY A 287 -3.40 8.14 -12.11
N GLU A 288 -4.15 7.58 -11.16
CA GLU A 288 -5.45 6.94 -11.40
C GLU A 288 -6.54 7.90 -11.90
N SER A 289 -6.39 9.21 -11.67
CA SER A 289 -7.29 10.23 -12.24
C SER A 289 -7.05 10.51 -13.72
N LEU A 290 -5.92 10.06 -14.28
CA LEU A 290 -5.53 10.27 -15.68
C LEU A 290 -5.50 8.95 -16.47
N TYR A 291 -4.99 7.88 -15.85
CA TYR A 291 -4.83 6.57 -16.46
C TYR A 291 -5.39 5.50 -15.54
N CYS A 292 -6.12 4.54 -16.08
CA CYS A 292 -6.56 3.40 -15.27
C CYS A 292 -5.35 2.55 -14.85
N ARG A 293 -5.48 1.81 -13.76
CA ARG A 293 -4.42 0.94 -13.24
C ARG A 293 -4.76 -0.52 -13.46
N CYS A 294 -3.78 -1.30 -13.93
CA CYS A 294 -3.95 -2.73 -14.16
C CYS A 294 -4.07 -3.50 -12.84
N ALA A 295 -5.15 -4.27 -12.66
CA ALA A 295 -5.36 -5.07 -11.46
C ALA A 295 -4.34 -6.22 -11.28
N GLY A 296 -3.63 -6.62 -12.33
CA GLY A 296 -2.61 -7.66 -12.28
C GLY A 296 -1.21 -7.14 -11.92
N CYS A 297 -0.72 -6.11 -12.63
CA CYS A 297 0.63 -5.55 -12.41
C CYS A 297 0.67 -4.26 -11.60
N ASP A 298 -0.47 -3.70 -11.19
CA ASP A 298 -0.57 -2.43 -10.46
C ASP A 298 0.06 -1.21 -11.17
N GLU A 299 0.42 -1.31 -12.46
CA GLU A 299 0.98 -0.22 -13.26
C GLU A 299 -0.15 0.56 -13.96
N LEU A 300 0.07 1.86 -14.19
CA LEU A 300 -0.82 2.70 -15.01
C LEU A 300 -0.82 2.20 -16.46
N ILE A 301 -2.00 2.14 -17.07
CA ILE A 301 -2.17 1.67 -18.44
C ILE A 301 -2.05 2.87 -19.39
N PHE A 302 -0.91 3.00 -20.05
CA PHE A 302 -0.67 4.03 -21.06
C PHE A 302 -1.11 3.61 -22.47
N SER A 303 -1.26 2.31 -22.69
CA SER A 303 -1.74 1.75 -23.94
C SER A 303 -3.17 2.19 -24.23
N LYS A 304 -3.45 2.49 -25.50
CA LYS A 304 -4.77 2.93 -25.95
C LYS A 304 -5.86 1.87 -25.72
N GLU A 305 -5.48 0.61 -25.80
CA GLU A 305 -6.38 -0.53 -25.69
C GLU A 305 -6.01 -1.39 -24.48
N TYR A 306 -7.03 -1.82 -23.76
CA TYR A 306 -6.91 -2.61 -22.55
C TYR A 306 -8.18 -3.42 -22.32
N THR A 307 -8.13 -4.40 -21.42
CA THR A 307 -9.29 -5.22 -21.06
C THR A 307 -9.98 -4.64 -19.84
N TYR A 308 -11.28 -4.40 -19.94
CA TYR A 308 -12.16 -4.12 -18.80
C TYR A 308 -12.97 -5.39 -18.48
N ALA A 309 -12.74 -5.95 -17.30
CA ALA A 309 -13.40 -7.18 -16.85
C ALA A 309 -13.50 -7.19 -15.31
N GLU A 310 -14.62 -7.68 -14.78
CA GLU A 310 -14.86 -7.80 -13.32
C GLU A 310 -14.66 -6.46 -12.58
N GLU A 311 -15.20 -5.38 -13.16
CA GLU A 311 -15.10 -4.00 -12.66
C GLU A 311 -13.64 -3.50 -12.51
N LYS A 312 -12.69 -4.18 -13.15
CA LYS A 312 -11.25 -3.91 -13.07
C LYS A 312 -10.66 -3.71 -14.46
N ASN A 313 -9.57 -2.94 -14.52
CA ASN A 313 -8.82 -2.68 -15.75
C ASN A 313 -7.58 -3.58 -15.80
N TRP A 314 -7.22 -4.04 -16.98
CA TRP A 314 -6.10 -4.96 -17.20
C TRP A 314 -5.38 -4.61 -18.50
N HIS A 315 -4.03 -4.61 -18.49
CA HIS A 315 -3.31 -4.77 -19.75
C HIS A 315 -3.76 -6.08 -20.42
N PHE A 316 -3.79 -6.13 -21.76
CA PHE A 316 -4.26 -7.32 -22.50
C PHE A 316 -3.58 -8.60 -22.03
N ASP A 317 -2.26 -8.58 -21.92
CA ASP A 317 -1.47 -9.75 -21.52
C ASP A 317 -1.63 -10.11 -20.04
N HIS A 318 -2.16 -9.19 -19.22
CA HIS A 318 -2.35 -9.39 -17.79
C HIS A 318 -3.75 -9.89 -17.44
N PHE A 319 -4.71 -9.83 -18.38
CA PHE A 319 -5.98 -10.54 -18.23
C PHE A 319 -5.80 -12.02 -18.59
N CYS A 320 -5.16 -12.75 -17.68
CA CYS A 320 -4.75 -14.13 -17.88
C CYS A 320 -5.02 -14.99 -16.63
N CYS A 321 -5.09 -16.31 -16.82
CA CYS A 321 -5.35 -17.27 -15.76
C CYS A 321 -4.27 -17.18 -14.68
N PHE A 322 -4.65 -16.93 -13.43
CA PHE A 322 -3.71 -16.90 -12.31
C PHE A 322 -2.99 -18.25 -12.07
N GLY A 323 -3.57 -19.35 -12.55
CA GLY A 323 -2.99 -20.69 -12.41
C GLY A 323 -2.04 -21.12 -13.52
N CYS A 324 -2.09 -20.53 -14.71
CA CYS A 324 -1.28 -20.97 -15.86
C CYS A 324 -0.91 -19.86 -16.87
N ASP A 325 -1.21 -18.60 -16.57
CA ASP A 325 -0.94 -17.42 -17.41
C ASP A 325 -1.55 -17.43 -18.82
N LYS A 326 -2.45 -18.38 -19.13
CA LYS A 326 -3.23 -18.36 -20.37
C LYS A 326 -4.07 -17.08 -20.45
N GLN A 327 -3.93 -16.30 -21.51
CA GLN A 327 -4.79 -15.15 -21.81
C GLN A 327 -6.27 -15.54 -21.82
N LEU A 328 -7.11 -14.70 -21.21
CA LEU A 328 -8.54 -14.98 -20.99
C LEU A 328 -9.46 -14.12 -21.85
N GLY A 329 -8.93 -13.13 -22.58
CA GLY A 329 -9.71 -12.36 -23.54
C GLY A 329 -10.45 -13.29 -24.52
N GLY A 330 -11.76 -13.14 -24.63
CA GLY A 330 -12.61 -13.99 -25.48
C GLY A 330 -12.78 -15.45 -25.02
N HIS A 331 -12.21 -15.85 -23.88
CA HIS A 331 -12.27 -17.21 -23.36
C HIS A 331 -13.15 -17.31 -22.10
N ARG A 332 -13.66 -18.52 -21.84
CA ARG A 332 -14.37 -18.81 -20.58
C ARG A 332 -13.38 -18.80 -19.41
N TYR A 333 -13.73 -18.06 -18.36
CA TYR A 333 -12.99 -18.01 -17.10
C TYR A 333 -13.94 -17.99 -15.91
N MET A 334 -13.39 -18.23 -14.72
CA MET A 334 -14.08 -18.19 -13.45
C MET A 334 -13.26 -17.38 -12.45
N MET A 335 -13.93 -16.54 -11.67
CA MET A 335 -13.31 -15.82 -10.56
C MET A 335 -13.26 -16.71 -9.31
N LYS A 336 -12.12 -16.69 -8.62
CA LYS A 336 -11.95 -17.29 -7.30
C LYS A 336 -11.00 -16.40 -6.49
N ASP A 337 -11.45 -15.94 -5.32
CA ASP A 337 -10.69 -15.09 -4.42
C ASP A 337 -10.10 -13.86 -5.16
N GLU A 338 -10.96 -13.18 -5.94
CA GLU A 338 -10.65 -12.03 -6.80
C GLU A 338 -9.65 -12.27 -7.95
N GLN A 339 -9.25 -13.52 -8.21
CA GLN A 339 -8.34 -13.88 -9.30
C GLN A 339 -9.08 -14.65 -10.41
N PRO A 340 -8.80 -14.34 -11.69
CA PRO A 340 -9.39 -15.05 -12.81
C PRO A 340 -8.64 -16.35 -13.10
N TYR A 341 -9.38 -17.44 -13.31
CA TYR A 341 -8.84 -18.75 -13.71
C TYR A 341 -9.51 -19.22 -15.00
N CYS A 342 -8.72 -19.76 -15.93
CA CYS A 342 -9.30 -20.47 -17.07
C CYS A 342 -10.15 -21.66 -16.57
N PHE A 343 -11.15 -22.05 -17.35
CA PHE A 343 -12.04 -23.16 -17.00
C PHE A 343 -11.27 -24.43 -16.58
N ALA A 344 -10.21 -24.80 -17.30
CA ALA A 344 -9.39 -25.97 -16.97
C ALA A 344 -8.69 -25.87 -15.61
N CYS A 345 -8.05 -24.73 -15.31
CA CYS A 345 -7.42 -24.52 -14.01
C CYS A 345 -8.44 -24.47 -12.88
N TYR A 346 -9.60 -23.85 -13.11
CA TYR A 346 -10.68 -23.83 -12.13
C TYR A 346 -11.18 -25.26 -11.84
N MET A 347 -11.43 -26.04 -12.89
CA MET A 347 -11.84 -27.44 -12.78
C MET A 347 -10.81 -28.25 -11.99
N ILE A 348 -9.52 -28.11 -12.28
CA ILE A 348 -8.46 -28.87 -11.59
C ILE A 348 -8.35 -28.46 -10.11
N ARG A 349 -8.36 -27.16 -9.82
CA ARG A 349 -8.02 -26.63 -8.49
C ARG A 349 -9.22 -26.50 -7.53
N PHE A 350 -10.40 -26.19 -8.04
CA PHE A 350 -11.52 -25.71 -7.20
C PHE A 350 -12.84 -26.42 -7.43
N ALA A 351 -13.06 -27.05 -8.60
CA ALA A 351 -14.32 -27.72 -8.86
C ALA A 351 -14.58 -28.84 -7.85
N LYS A 352 -15.81 -28.83 -7.32
CA LYS A 352 -16.27 -29.78 -6.32
C LYS A 352 -16.60 -31.11 -6.99
N THR A 353 -16.28 -32.20 -6.32
CA THR A 353 -16.58 -33.54 -6.81
C THR A 353 -17.99 -33.95 -6.38
N CYS A 354 -18.84 -34.34 -7.34
CA CYS A 354 -20.15 -34.89 -7.06
C CYS A 354 -20.02 -36.19 -6.27
N ARG A 355 -20.73 -36.29 -5.14
CA ARG A 355 -20.66 -37.45 -4.25
C ARG A 355 -21.27 -38.70 -4.87
N PHE A 356 -22.23 -38.54 -5.79
CA PHE A 356 -22.89 -39.68 -6.43
C PHE A 356 -22.08 -40.24 -7.60
N CYS A 357 -21.82 -39.42 -8.64
CA CYS A 357 -21.17 -39.89 -9.87
C CYS A 357 -19.64 -39.76 -9.85
N LEU A 358 -19.07 -39.18 -8.79
CA LEU A 358 -17.62 -38.98 -8.60
C LEU A 358 -16.94 -38.07 -9.64
N ASN A 359 -17.69 -37.47 -10.56
CA ASN A 359 -17.20 -36.46 -11.49
C ASN A 359 -17.19 -35.07 -10.87
N LYS A 360 -16.29 -34.21 -11.34
CA LYS A 360 -16.26 -32.79 -10.95
C LYS A 360 -17.46 -32.04 -11.54
N ILE A 361 -18.10 -31.23 -10.71
CA ILE A 361 -19.23 -30.38 -11.07
C ILE A 361 -18.66 -29.09 -11.68
N ALA A 362 -19.02 -28.82 -12.93
CA ALA A 362 -18.57 -27.64 -13.63
C ALA A 362 -19.19 -26.37 -13.05
N PRO A 363 -18.52 -25.22 -13.13
CA PRO A 363 -19.02 -23.96 -12.58
C PRO A 363 -20.33 -23.46 -13.20
N ASP A 364 -20.60 -23.83 -14.46
CA ASP A 364 -21.83 -23.57 -15.20
C ASP A 364 -22.94 -24.61 -14.92
N GLU A 365 -22.62 -25.68 -14.20
CA GLU A 365 -23.59 -26.65 -13.74
C GLU A 365 -24.18 -26.26 -12.37
N GLN A 366 -25.49 -26.43 -12.24
CA GLN A 366 -26.14 -26.27 -10.95
C GLN A 366 -25.71 -27.38 -9.99
N ARG A 367 -25.45 -27.01 -8.73
CA ARG A 367 -25.00 -27.93 -7.68
C ARG A 367 -25.87 -27.86 -6.44
N ILE A 368 -26.12 -29.01 -5.83
CA ILE A 368 -26.65 -29.11 -4.46
C ILE A 368 -25.46 -29.26 -3.51
N SER A 369 -25.45 -28.51 -2.41
CA SER A 369 -24.37 -28.59 -1.40
C SER A 369 -24.95 -28.76 0.00
N PHE A 370 -24.38 -29.68 0.78
CA PHE A 370 -24.68 -29.86 2.19
C PHE A 370 -23.38 -30.13 2.94
N LYS A 371 -22.92 -29.15 3.72
CA LYS A 371 -21.56 -29.15 4.31
C LYS A 371 -20.51 -29.33 3.19
N GLU A 372 -19.59 -30.29 3.34
CA GLU A 372 -18.56 -30.62 2.34
C GLU A 372 -19.04 -31.57 1.23
N LEU A 373 -20.32 -31.97 1.25
CA LEU A 373 -20.88 -32.85 0.23
C LEU A 373 -21.55 -32.05 -0.87
N HIS A 374 -21.30 -32.47 -2.11
CA HIS A 374 -21.80 -31.80 -3.31
C HIS A 374 -22.41 -32.82 -4.27
N TRP A 375 -23.44 -32.44 -5.00
CA TRP A 375 -24.05 -33.25 -6.05
C TRP A 375 -24.39 -32.37 -7.25
N HIS A 376 -24.36 -32.92 -8.47
CA HIS A 376 -25.02 -32.25 -9.60
C HIS A 376 -26.51 -32.10 -9.27
N ALA A 377 -27.09 -30.92 -9.55
CA ALA A 377 -28.52 -30.67 -9.39
C ALA A 377 -29.31 -31.31 -10.54
N GLN A 378 -29.23 -32.64 -10.64
CA GLN A 378 -29.83 -33.45 -11.68
C GLN A 378 -30.35 -34.73 -11.05
N HIS A 379 -31.49 -35.24 -11.53
CA HIS A 379 -32.10 -36.50 -11.06
C HIS A 379 -31.08 -37.63 -10.89
N ARG A 380 -30.21 -37.84 -11.89
CA ARG A 380 -29.18 -38.90 -11.88
C ARG A 380 -28.16 -38.81 -10.75
N CYS A 381 -28.00 -37.66 -10.11
CA CYS A 381 -27.00 -37.45 -9.06
C CYS A 381 -27.61 -37.11 -7.70
N PHE A 382 -28.86 -36.66 -7.66
CA PHE A 382 -29.52 -36.21 -6.43
C PHE A 382 -30.91 -36.83 -6.31
N HIS A 383 -30.92 -38.11 -5.94
CA HIS A 383 -32.12 -38.92 -5.72
C HIS A 383 -32.03 -39.72 -4.43
N CYS A 384 -33.16 -40.16 -3.90
CA CYS A 384 -33.19 -41.01 -2.72
C CYS A 384 -32.50 -42.36 -3.00
N GLN A 385 -31.52 -42.73 -2.19
CA GLN A 385 -30.79 -43.99 -2.36
C GLN A 385 -31.65 -45.26 -2.21
N ASN A 386 -32.83 -45.15 -1.57
CA ASN A 386 -33.74 -46.27 -1.36
C ASN A 386 -34.77 -46.43 -2.50
N CYS A 387 -35.48 -45.35 -2.84
CA CYS A 387 -36.61 -45.39 -3.79
C CYS A 387 -36.33 -44.69 -5.14
N ASN A 388 -35.12 -44.16 -5.32
CA ASN A 388 -34.68 -43.44 -6.51
C ASN A 388 -35.48 -42.16 -6.84
N MET A 389 -36.30 -41.67 -5.91
CA MET A 389 -37.08 -40.44 -6.08
C MET A 389 -36.17 -39.21 -6.24
N GLU A 390 -36.44 -38.36 -7.22
CA GLU A 390 -35.75 -37.07 -7.39
C GLU A 390 -35.94 -36.17 -6.16
N LEU A 391 -34.84 -35.60 -5.67
CA LEU A 391 -34.82 -34.78 -4.46
C LEU A 391 -34.63 -33.28 -4.74
N LEU A 392 -34.58 -32.85 -6.00
CA LEU A 392 -34.51 -31.42 -6.34
C LEU A 392 -35.71 -30.68 -5.76
N ASN A 393 -35.44 -29.57 -5.07
CA ASN A 393 -36.45 -28.73 -4.40
C ASN A 393 -37.32 -29.47 -3.36
N ARG A 394 -36.86 -30.61 -2.84
CA ARG A 394 -37.56 -31.38 -1.80
C ARG A 394 -36.77 -31.42 -0.50
N LYS A 395 -37.47 -31.65 0.61
CA LYS A 395 -36.83 -32.01 1.88
C LYS A 395 -36.17 -33.37 1.74
N PHE A 396 -35.02 -33.54 2.37
CA PHE A 396 -34.27 -34.79 2.38
C PHE A 396 -33.57 -34.99 3.72
N VAL A 397 -33.17 -36.24 3.99
CA VAL A 397 -32.37 -36.64 5.15
C VAL A 397 -31.04 -37.20 4.66
N ILE A 398 -29.93 -36.82 5.32
CA ILE A 398 -28.61 -37.38 5.06
C ILE A 398 -28.19 -38.29 6.21
N LYS A 399 -27.66 -39.48 5.88
CA LYS A 399 -26.97 -40.37 6.82
C LYS A 399 -25.85 -41.08 6.08
N THR A 400 -24.66 -41.14 6.69
CA THR A 400 -23.43 -41.72 6.07
C THR A 400 -23.22 -41.23 4.63
N GLU A 401 -23.34 -39.91 4.40
CA GLU A 401 -23.16 -39.27 3.09
C GLU A 401 -24.14 -39.70 1.98
N LYS A 402 -25.17 -40.50 2.32
CA LYS A 402 -26.26 -40.91 1.43
C LYS A 402 -27.50 -40.05 1.69
N VAL A 403 -28.24 -39.73 0.62
CA VAL A 403 -29.45 -38.88 0.66
C VAL A 403 -30.73 -39.73 0.56
N PHE A 404 -31.74 -39.35 1.33
CA PHE A 404 -33.02 -40.06 1.41
C PHE A 404 -34.20 -39.07 1.38
N CYS A 405 -35.32 -39.44 0.76
CA CYS A 405 -36.53 -38.60 0.74
C CYS A 405 -37.22 -38.50 2.11
N SER A 406 -37.08 -39.52 2.96
CA SER A 406 -37.74 -39.59 4.27
C SER A 406 -36.99 -40.45 5.29
N THR A 407 -37.44 -40.41 6.54
CA THR A 407 -36.90 -41.24 7.63
C THR A 407 -37.16 -42.73 7.45
N GLU A 408 -38.25 -43.08 6.77
CA GLU A 408 -38.69 -44.44 6.47
C GLU A 408 -37.75 -45.04 5.42
N CYS A 409 -37.58 -44.35 4.28
CA CYS A 409 -36.63 -44.78 3.25
C CYS A 409 -35.20 -44.92 3.78
N LYS A 410 -34.79 -44.04 4.71
CA LYS A 410 -33.51 -44.18 5.40
C LYS A 410 -33.46 -45.48 6.21
N LYS A 411 -34.47 -45.78 7.04
CA LYS A 411 -34.52 -47.00 7.86
C LYS A 411 -34.49 -48.25 6.98
N ASP A 412 -35.35 -48.30 5.96
CA ASP A 412 -35.48 -49.43 5.03
C ASP A 412 -34.18 -49.73 4.29
N PHE A 413 -33.45 -48.69 3.90
CA PHE A 413 -32.18 -48.86 3.22
C PHE A 413 -31.11 -49.51 4.13
N PHE A 414 -31.03 -49.07 5.39
CA PHE A 414 -30.03 -49.61 6.32
C PHE A 414 -30.44 -50.98 6.89
N SER A 415 -31.72 -51.33 6.96
CA SER A 415 -32.18 -52.65 7.38
C SER A 415 -31.92 -53.74 6.33
N ARG A 416 -31.66 -53.38 5.07
CA ARG A 416 -31.30 -54.31 3.99
C ARG A 416 -29.79 -54.58 3.90
N ILE A 417 -28.98 -53.77 4.59
CA ILE A 417 -27.51 -53.81 4.52
C ILE A 417 -26.90 -54.41 5.79
N SER A 418 -27.62 -54.35 6.92
CA SER A 418 -27.35 -55.14 8.13
C SER A 418 -27.75 -56.59 7.92
#